data_AF-A0A673ZZA6-F1
#
_entry.id   AF-A0A673ZZA6-F1
#
_cell.length_a   1.000
_cell.length_b   1.000
_cell.length_c   1.000
_cell.angle_alpha   90.00
_cell.angle_beta   90.00
_cell.angle_gamma   90.00
#
_symmetry.space_group_name_H-M   'P 1'
#
loop_
_entity.id
_entity.type
_entity.pdbx_description
1 polymer ?
#
loop_
_entity_poly.entity_id
_entity_poly.type
_entity_poly.pdbx_seq_one_letter_code
_entity_poly.pdbx_strand_id
1 'polypeptide(L)'
;MGRLSLSNTMSEVRGSLVSLSPGMWVWDREEAGAAGGSAFHLSSTDKVYCDLETALIISEMCILMLCLQIYRIVCKLGYGEAWWSTTVVTNHGDRRQSVSRQPSFTLSEWTDAQEDLMDLEAEPQTPVFDLGLDTRTEGDITTLSVTPVGLQERRGSNVSLTLDMCSPGCTEPYGYGAQLSPRDQTAKEYLREGTNTLSPAQLHTRAMDDQALQAEFYETPMNFVDPKEYNYPGLVRKNRYKTILPNTHSRVILQTADEDEFLRTYINANYLQGYGGEERAYIATQGPTVNTVGDFWRMVWQERCPIIVMITNLEEKNEKCAEYWPEDSVSHEGILITVDTVTQEDDYSLKVFTLKCDGEERSLRQYWYTSWPDQKTPDKAPPLLELVQEVEQAREEALPTSGPVIVHCSAGIGRTGCFIATSILCKQLRSEGVVDILRTTCQLRLDRGGMIQTGEQYQFVHHVLSLYEKQLSHTAEE
;
A
#
# COMPACT_ATOMS: atom_id res chain seq x y z
N MET A 1 57.88 -23.05 -25.71
CA MET A 1 57.58 -23.33 -27.14
C MET A 1 56.13 -23.81 -27.22
N GLY A 2 55.34 -23.38 -28.21
CA GLY A 2 53.87 -23.57 -28.27
C GLY A 2 53.11 -22.60 -27.34
N ARG A 3 52.07 -21.80 -27.70
CA ARG A 3 51.10 -21.78 -28.85
C ARG A 3 50.27 -23.08 -28.95
N LEU A 4 48.94 -23.09 -29.05
CA LEU A 4 47.91 -22.12 -29.54
C LEU A 4 46.55 -22.33 -28.77
N SER A 5 45.78 -21.27 -28.47
CA SER A 5 44.57 -20.78 -29.18
C SER A 5 43.22 -21.34 -28.70
N LEU A 6 42.35 -20.44 -28.21
CA LEU A 6 40.92 -20.64 -28.01
C LEU A 6 40.15 -20.03 -29.18
N SER A 7 39.14 -20.72 -29.71
CA SER A 7 38.17 -20.15 -30.65
C SER A 7 36.91 -21.03 -30.81
N ASN A 8 35.77 -20.36 -31.02
CA ASN A 8 34.52 -20.84 -31.63
C ASN A 8 33.36 -21.40 -30.76
N THR A 9 32.46 -20.47 -30.40
CA THR A 9 31.04 -20.42 -30.82
C THR A 9 30.11 -21.63 -30.71
N MET A 10 29.02 -21.46 -29.93
CA MET A 10 27.64 -21.94 -30.16
C MET A 10 26.70 -20.86 -29.58
N SER A 11 25.81 -20.17 -30.31
CA SER A 11 24.64 -20.58 -31.11
C SER A 11 23.41 -20.98 -30.25
N GLU A 12 22.39 -20.13 -30.25
CA GLU A 12 21.09 -20.35 -29.61
C GLU A 12 20.33 -21.56 -30.17
N VAL A 13 19.55 -22.24 -29.31
CA VAL A 13 18.28 -22.90 -29.69
C VAL A 13 17.26 -22.73 -28.56
N ARG A 14 16.04 -22.31 -28.91
CA ARG A 14 14.90 -22.14 -27.99
C ARG A 14 14.34 -23.47 -27.49
N GLY A 15 13.74 -23.48 -26.30
CA GLY A 15 12.87 -24.56 -25.83
C GLY A 15 11.84 -24.07 -24.80
N SER A 16 10.55 -24.24 -25.09
CA SER A 16 9.42 -23.84 -24.24
C SER A 16 8.65 -25.06 -23.75
N LEU A 17 8.24 -25.08 -22.47
CA LEU A 17 7.14 -25.90 -21.89
C LEU A 17 6.84 -25.26 -20.50
N VAL A 18 5.70 -24.60 -20.30
CA VAL A 18 4.33 -25.13 -20.07
C VAL A 18 4.20 -25.83 -18.71
N SER A 19 3.28 -25.29 -17.90
CA SER A 19 2.97 -25.64 -16.52
C SER A 19 2.10 -26.89 -16.37
N LEU A 20 2.19 -27.55 -15.21
CA LEU A 20 1.11 -28.35 -14.61
C LEU A 20 1.19 -28.29 -13.08
N SER A 21 0.07 -27.92 -12.44
CA SER A 21 -0.08 -27.81 -10.98
C SER A 21 -0.27 -29.18 -10.30
N PRO A 22 0.16 -29.36 -9.03
CA PRO A 22 -0.04 -30.62 -8.32
C PRO A 22 -1.44 -30.74 -7.69
N GLY A 23 -2.26 -31.65 -8.23
CA GLY A 23 -3.56 -32.03 -7.68
C GLY A 23 -3.67 -33.54 -7.42
N MET A 24 -3.57 -33.91 -6.14
CA MET A 24 -4.15 -35.09 -5.45
C MET A 24 -4.66 -36.30 -6.28
N TRP A 25 -3.90 -37.40 -6.30
CA TRP A 25 -4.36 -38.79 -6.55
C TRP A 25 -3.55 -39.72 -5.62
N VAL A 26 -4.16 -40.47 -4.68
CA VAL A 26 -4.87 -41.75 -4.86
C VAL A 26 -4.01 -42.81 -5.56
N TRP A 27 -3.68 -43.86 -4.80
CA TRP A 27 -2.97 -45.05 -5.27
C TRP A 27 -3.92 -46.03 -5.97
N ASP A 28 -3.48 -46.62 -7.08
CA ASP A 28 -3.87 -47.99 -7.43
C ASP A 28 -2.73 -48.72 -8.17
N ARG A 29 -2.81 -50.05 -8.27
CA ARG A 29 -1.64 -50.95 -8.46
C ARG A 29 -1.68 -51.76 -9.77
N GLU A 30 -0.52 -52.31 -10.15
CA GLU A 30 -0.30 -53.44 -11.10
C GLU A 30 -0.53 -53.11 -12.61
N GLU A 31 0.25 -53.61 -13.59
CA GLU A 31 1.53 -54.36 -13.57
C GLU A 31 2.27 -54.28 -14.94
N ALA A 32 3.54 -54.75 -14.95
CA ALA A 32 4.33 -55.26 -16.10
C ALA A 32 4.84 -54.32 -17.22
N GLY A 33 6.11 -54.56 -17.67
CA GLY A 33 6.46 -54.26 -19.09
C GLY A 33 7.85 -53.77 -19.52
N ALA A 34 8.97 -54.10 -18.83
CA ALA A 34 10.37 -54.09 -19.30
C ALA A 34 10.82 -53.28 -20.57
N ALA A 35 11.84 -52.40 -20.43
CA ALA A 35 13.23 -52.63 -20.93
C ALA A 35 14.16 -51.38 -20.95
N GLY A 36 15.39 -51.51 -20.44
CA GLY A 36 16.58 -51.09 -21.21
C GLY A 36 17.39 -49.80 -20.91
N GLY A 37 18.00 -49.67 -19.72
CA GLY A 37 19.26 -48.90 -19.49
C GLY A 37 19.19 -47.35 -19.49
N SER A 38 20.11 -46.61 -18.84
CA SER A 38 21.21 -46.97 -17.94
C SER A 38 21.43 -45.83 -16.91
N ALA A 39 21.68 -46.17 -15.64
CA ALA A 39 21.90 -45.19 -14.57
C ALA A 39 23.25 -45.43 -13.88
N PHE A 40 23.95 -44.34 -13.51
CA PHE A 40 25.17 -44.39 -12.72
C PHE A 40 24.85 -44.77 -11.26
N HIS A 41 25.41 -45.88 -10.78
CA HIS A 41 25.35 -46.28 -9.37
C HIS A 41 26.51 -45.64 -8.58
N LEU A 42 26.19 -44.82 -7.58
CA LEU A 42 27.10 -44.53 -6.47
C LEU A 42 27.16 -45.73 -5.50
N SER A 43 28.32 -45.95 -4.88
CA SER A 43 28.57 -47.17 -4.12
C SER A 43 27.95 -47.11 -2.72
N SER A 44 27.59 -48.28 -2.17
CA SER A 44 27.00 -48.35 -0.81
C SER A 44 27.99 -47.96 0.30
N THR A 45 29.28 -47.86 0.00
CA THR A 45 30.34 -47.42 0.92
C THR A 45 30.38 -45.90 1.11
N ASP A 46 30.01 -45.12 0.09
CA ASP A 46 30.09 -43.65 0.12
C ASP A 46 28.99 -43.04 1.00
N LYS A 47 27.80 -43.65 1.03
CA LYS A 47 26.71 -43.26 1.95
C LYS A 47 27.08 -43.45 3.43
N VAL A 48 27.70 -44.58 3.75
CA VAL A 48 28.07 -44.90 5.14
C VAL A 48 29.14 -43.94 5.69
N TYR A 49 30.04 -43.43 4.85
CA TYR A 49 31.01 -42.42 5.25
C TYR A 49 30.36 -41.06 5.55
N CYS A 50 29.41 -40.59 4.72
CA CYS A 50 28.67 -39.35 4.98
C CYS A 50 27.88 -39.37 6.30
N ASP A 51 27.22 -40.49 6.60
CA ASP A 51 26.43 -40.65 7.83
C ASP A 51 27.32 -40.63 9.10
N LEU A 52 28.56 -41.13 9.01
CA LEU A 52 29.51 -41.17 10.12
C LEU A 52 30.16 -39.80 10.42
N GLU A 53 30.48 -39.00 9.40
CA GLU A 53 31.02 -37.65 9.60
C GLU A 53 29.97 -36.70 10.20
N THR A 54 28.72 -36.76 9.73
CA THR A 54 27.61 -35.99 10.32
C THR A 54 27.32 -36.40 11.76
N ALA A 55 27.40 -37.69 12.10
CA ALA A 55 27.24 -38.17 13.47
C ALA A 55 28.35 -37.68 14.42
N LEU A 56 29.61 -37.57 13.95
CA LEU A 56 30.70 -37.00 14.74
C LEU A 56 30.48 -35.51 15.02
N ILE A 57 30.11 -34.73 14.01
CA ILE A 57 29.88 -33.27 14.14
C ILE A 57 28.76 -33.00 15.14
N ILE A 58 27.65 -33.75 15.06
CA ILE A 58 26.54 -33.62 16.03
C ILE A 58 27.01 -33.95 17.45
N SER A 59 27.86 -34.97 17.63
CA SER A 59 28.44 -35.34 18.93
C SER A 59 29.30 -34.21 19.52
N GLU A 60 30.21 -33.63 18.73
CA GLU A 60 31.07 -32.53 19.18
C GLU A 60 30.26 -31.27 19.53
N MET A 61 29.23 -30.93 18.74
CA MET A 61 28.31 -29.83 19.07
C MET A 61 27.53 -30.08 20.36
N CYS A 62 27.09 -31.31 20.63
CA CYS A 62 26.44 -31.67 21.90
C CYS A 62 27.37 -31.50 23.10
N ILE A 63 28.64 -31.89 22.98
CA ILE A 63 29.65 -31.74 24.04
C ILE A 63 29.94 -30.24 24.30
N LEU A 64 30.05 -29.43 23.25
CA LEU A 64 30.25 -27.98 23.38
C LEU A 64 29.07 -27.29 24.11
N MET A 65 27.84 -27.67 23.76
CA MET A 65 26.61 -27.18 24.41
C MET A 65 26.57 -27.53 25.90
N LEU A 66 26.93 -28.76 26.27
CA LEU A 66 27.04 -29.20 27.67
C LEU A 66 28.10 -28.41 28.44
N CYS A 67 29.27 -28.18 27.85
CA CYS A 67 30.33 -27.35 28.45
C CYS A 67 29.87 -25.91 28.70
N LEU A 68 29.13 -25.30 27.76
CA LEU A 68 28.58 -23.94 27.89
C LEU A 68 27.48 -23.86 28.98
N GLN A 69 26.64 -24.90 29.11
CA GLN A 69 25.66 -24.98 30.20
C GLN A 69 26.33 -25.12 31.57
N ILE A 70 27.33 -25.98 31.70
CA ILE A 70 28.12 -26.14 32.95
C ILE A 70 28.82 -24.82 33.30
N TYR A 71 29.42 -24.14 32.33
CA TYR A 71 30.03 -22.82 32.53
C TYR A 71 29.01 -21.79 33.05
N ARG A 72 27.82 -21.69 32.43
CA ARG A 72 26.74 -20.80 32.90
C ARG A 72 26.28 -21.13 34.33
N ILE A 73 26.19 -22.41 34.70
CA ILE A 73 25.82 -22.84 36.07
C ILE A 73 26.92 -22.42 37.07
N VAL A 74 28.20 -22.63 36.74
CA VAL A 74 29.33 -22.22 37.58
C VAL A 74 29.39 -20.70 37.73
N CYS A 75 29.15 -19.92 36.67
CA CYS A 75 29.08 -18.46 36.76
C CYS A 75 27.93 -17.97 37.65
N LYS A 76 26.74 -18.59 37.57
CA LYS A 76 25.60 -18.26 38.46
C LYS A 76 25.89 -18.58 39.93
N LEU A 77 26.56 -19.70 40.21
CA LEU A 77 26.97 -20.09 41.56
C LEU A 77 28.13 -19.24 42.11
N GLY A 78 28.96 -18.65 41.25
CA GLY A 78 30.14 -17.88 41.64
C GLY A 78 29.89 -16.40 41.97
N TYR A 79 28.89 -15.75 41.35
CA TYR A 79 28.74 -14.29 41.42
C TYR A 79 27.43 -13.76 42.05
N GLY A 80 26.37 -14.57 42.13
CA GLY A 80 25.13 -14.22 42.83
C GLY A 80 24.21 -13.22 42.09
N GLU A 81 22.95 -13.18 42.50
CA GLU A 81 21.89 -12.31 41.95
C GLU A 81 22.00 -10.86 42.48
N ALA A 82 23.09 -10.18 42.14
CA ALA A 82 23.25 -8.74 42.33
C ALA A 82 24.06 -8.16 41.16
N TRP A 83 23.84 -6.88 40.82
CA TRP A 83 24.50 -6.06 39.76
C TRP A 83 23.73 -5.73 38.47
N TRP A 84 22.41 -5.95 38.35
CA TRP A 84 21.62 -5.33 37.26
C TRP A 84 20.24 -4.81 37.69
N SER A 85 20.20 -3.78 38.55
CA SER A 85 19.05 -2.85 38.68
C SER A 85 19.37 -1.68 39.62
N THR A 86 19.41 -0.46 39.09
CA THR A 86 19.35 0.78 39.90
C THR A 86 18.50 1.83 39.18
N THR A 87 17.20 1.83 39.43
CA THR A 87 16.30 2.92 39.01
C THR A 87 16.29 3.99 40.11
N VAL A 88 16.81 5.18 39.82
CA VAL A 88 16.76 6.31 40.75
C VAL A 88 15.38 6.98 40.65
N VAL A 89 14.62 6.91 41.74
CA VAL A 89 13.36 7.65 41.90
C VAL A 89 13.67 9.06 42.41
N THR A 90 13.17 10.09 41.71
CA THR A 90 12.96 11.42 42.29
C THR A 90 11.52 11.85 42.08
N ASN A 91 10.94 12.50 43.10
CA ASN A 91 9.53 12.79 43.22
C ASN A 91 9.36 14.22 43.76
N HIS A 92 8.64 15.09 43.04
CA HIS A 92 7.71 16.12 43.56
C HIS A 92 7.34 17.15 42.46
N GLY A 93 6.07 17.56 42.41
CA GLY A 93 5.61 18.62 41.51
C GLY A 93 4.10 18.70 41.25
N ASP A 94 3.27 18.53 42.28
CA ASP A 94 1.81 18.45 42.14
C ASP A 94 1.16 19.81 41.76
N ARG A 95 0.33 19.85 40.71
CA ARG A 95 -0.52 21.01 40.38
C ARG A 95 -1.81 20.64 39.62
N ARG A 96 -2.90 20.56 40.37
CA ARG A 96 -4.33 20.74 39.95
C ARG A 96 -4.49 21.96 39.03
N GLN A 97 -5.50 22.13 38.17
CA GLN A 97 -6.82 21.53 37.90
C GLN A 97 -7.17 21.91 36.43
N SER A 98 -8.11 21.32 35.68
CA SER A 98 -9.57 21.39 35.90
C SER A 98 -10.35 20.47 34.95
N VAL A 99 -11.47 19.92 35.41
CA VAL A 99 -12.38 19.08 34.62
C VAL A 99 -13.69 19.82 34.33
N SER A 100 -14.11 19.88 33.06
CA SER A 100 -15.45 20.32 32.63
C SER A 100 -16.14 19.16 31.87
N ARG A 101 -16.95 18.35 32.56
CA ARG A 101 -18.41 18.49 32.66
C ARG A 101 -19.16 18.37 31.33
N GLN A 102 -19.86 17.25 31.17
CA GLN A 102 -20.91 17.06 30.16
C GLN A 102 -22.12 17.95 30.44
N PRO A 103 -22.92 18.26 29.39
CA PRO A 103 -24.37 18.41 29.49
C PRO A 103 -25.09 17.12 29.05
N SER A 104 -26.23 16.86 29.67
CA SER A 104 -27.05 15.66 29.50
C SER A 104 -28.20 15.84 28.50
N PHE A 105 -28.50 14.76 27.76
CA PHE A 105 -29.84 14.25 27.42
C PHE A 105 -30.98 15.23 27.11
N THR A 106 -31.47 15.22 25.86
CA THR A 106 -32.91 15.13 25.56
C THR A 106 -33.12 14.28 24.30
N LEU A 107 -33.84 13.18 24.45
CA LEU A 107 -34.35 12.37 23.35
C LEU A 107 -35.50 13.14 22.67
N SER A 108 -35.48 13.25 21.34
CA SER A 108 -36.64 13.71 20.55
C SER A 108 -37.05 12.60 19.61
N GLU A 109 -38.10 11.90 20.01
CA GLU A 109 -38.75 10.83 19.24
C GLU A 109 -39.28 11.37 17.90
N TRP A 110 -39.24 10.53 16.87
CA TRP A 110 -40.17 10.62 15.75
C TRP A 110 -40.85 9.27 15.55
N THR A 111 -42.17 9.32 15.63
CA THR A 111 -43.11 8.22 15.45
C THR A 111 -43.35 7.92 13.98
N ASP A 112 -43.53 6.63 13.65
CA ASP A 112 -44.51 6.11 12.69
C ASP A 112 -44.67 4.59 13.01
N ALA A 113 -45.80 4.18 13.59
CA ALA A 113 -46.91 3.48 12.90
C ALA A 113 -46.48 2.15 12.25
N GLN A 114 -46.53 1.01 12.97
CA GLN A 114 -47.68 0.08 13.09
C GLN A 114 -48.01 -0.60 11.74
N GLU A 115 -47.75 -1.89 11.50
CA GLU A 115 -48.47 -3.12 11.94
C GLU A 115 -47.50 -4.36 11.80
N ASP A 116 -47.56 -5.51 12.50
CA ASP A 116 -48.33 -5.97 13.69
C ASP A 116 -47.69 -7.26 14.34
N LEU A 117 -48.29 -7.78 15.44
CA LEU A 117 -48.41 -9.18 15.98
C LEU A 117 -47.39 -10.31 15.58
N MET A 118 -46.91 -11.24 16.45
CA MET A 118 -47.27 -11.69 17.82
C MET A 118 -46.09 -12.21 18.67
N ASP A 119 -46.31 -12.22 19.98
CA ASP A 119 -45.57 -12.73 21.16
C ASP A 119 -44.83 -14.09 21.08
N LEU A 120 -43.73 -14.21 21.86
CA LEU A 120 -43.68 -15.10 23.06
C LEU A 120 -42.42 -14.95 23.94
N GLU A 121 -42.67 -15.04 25.26
CA GLU A 121 -41.77 -15.09 26.44
C GLU A 121 -40.85 -16.35 26.51
N ALA A 122 -39.81 -16.52 27.35
CA ALA A 122 -39.00 -15.63 28.22
C ALA A 122 -37.76 -16.37 28.82
N GLU A 123 -36.76 -15.59 29.29
CA GLU A 123 -35.86 -15.82 30.45
C GLU A 123 -34.81 -16.99 30.47
N PRO A 124 -33.75 -16.93 31.32
CA PRO A 124 -32.38 -17.34 30.93
C PRO A 124 -31.71 -18.42 31.80
N GLN A 125 -30.53 -18.93 31.37
CA GLN A 125 -29.55 -19.56 32.27
C GLN A 125 -28.07 -19.30 31.87
N THR A 126 -27.30 -18.74 32.81
CA THR A 126 -25.82 -18.89 32.98
C THR A 126 -25.56 -20.04 33.98
N PRO A 127 -24.42 -20.77 34.00
CA PRO A 127 -23.03 -20.28 34.22
C PRO A 127 -22.06 -20.83 33.13
N VAL A 128 -20.72 -21.00 33.23
CA VAL A 128 -19.70 -21.06 34.32
C VAL A 128 -18.35 -20.50 33.78
N PHE A 129 -17.41 -20.14 34.67
CA PHE A 129 -15.99 -19.88 34.33
C PHE A 129 -15.11 -21.11 34.63
N ASP A 130 -14.07 -21.35 33.82
CA ASP A 130 -12.95 -22.22 34.20
C ASP A 130 -11.59 -21.58 33.87
N LEU A 131 -10.55 -21.94 34.63
CA LEU A 131 -9.24 -21.28 34.68
C LEU A 131 -8.14 -22.24 34.20
N GLY A 132 -7.59 -22.00 33.00
CA GLY A 132 -6.45 -22.73 32.45
C GLY A 132 -5.21 -21.84 32.33
N LEU A 133 -4.08 -22.28 32.90
CA LEU A 133 -2.77 -21.71 32.62
C LEU A 133 -2.24 -22.23 31.28
N ASP A 134 -1.45 -21.44 30.56
CA ASP A 134 -0.48 -22.00 29.62
C ASP A 134 0.83 -21.22 29.56
N THR A 135 1.92 -21.97 29.35
CA THR A 135 3.32 -21.52 29.46
C THR A 135 3.94 -21.19 28.11
N ARG A 136 4.78 -20.15 28.05
CA ARG A 136 5.52 -19.73 26.84
C ARG A 136 6.81 -20.54 26.62
N THR A 137 7.16 -20.74 25.35
CA THR A 137 8.49 -21.19 24.89
C THR A 137 9.02 -20.26 23.79
N GLU A 138 10.32 -19.92 23.89
CA GLU A 138 11.13 -19.29 22.82
C GLU A 138 11.66 -20.39 21.88
N GLY A 139 12.08 -20.17 20.62
CA GLY A 139 12.29 -18.92 19.88
C GLY A 139 13.74 -18.83 19.36
N ASP A 140 13.98 -19.22 18.10
CA ASP A 140 15.32 -19.18 17.46
C ASP A 140 15.41 -18.08 16.38
N ILE A 141 16.64 -17.67 16.05
CA ILE A 141 16.98 -16.36 15.48
C ILE A 141 17.24 -16.44 13.97
N THR A 142 16.43 -15.73 13.15
CA THR A 142 16.85 -15.21 11.81
C THR A 142 15.87 -14.22 11.16
N THR A 143 14.72 -13.91 11.76
CA THR A 143 13.71 -12.99 11.20
C THR A 143 13.49 -11.75 12.08
N LEU A 144 13.62 -10.56 11.49
CA LEU A 144 13.16 -9.31 12.10
C LEU A 144 11.63 -9.29 12.10
N SER A 145 11.03 -9.53 13.26
CA SER A 145 9.58 -9.52 13.47
C SER A 145 9.16 -8.32 14.32
N VAL A 146 8.06 -7.68 13.93
CA VAL A 146 7.46 -6.56 14.68
C VAL A 146 6.74 -7.12 15.91
N THR A 147 7.02 -6.57 17.09
CA THR A 147 6.40 -7.03 18.35
C THR A 147 4.97 -6.51 18.51
N PRO A 148 3.96 -7.38 18.72
CA PRO A 148 2.60 -6.94 19.00
C PRO A 148 2.48 -6.47 20.46
N VAL A 149 2.09 -5.21 20.64
CA VAL A 149 1.71 -4.68 21.97
C VAL A 149 0.33 -5.22 22.35
N GLY A 150 0.22 -5.77 23.57
CA GLY A 150 -0.95 -6.53 24.00
C GLY A 150 -2.25 -5.72 24.05
N LEU A 151 -3.31 -6.29 23.47
CA LEU A 151 -4.68 -5.77 23.58
C LEU A 151 -5.20 -5.88 25.01
N GLN A 152 -5.43 -4.73 25.65
CA GLN A 152 -6.35 -4.66 26.78
C GLN A 152 -7.78 -4.79 26.22
N GLU A 153 -8.45 -5.93 26.47
CA GLU A 153 -9.84 -6.12 26.03
C GLU A 153 -10.75 -4.99 26.53
N ARG A 154 -11.31 -4.24 25.59
CA ARG A 154 -12.53 -3.46 25.79
C ARG A 154 -13.51 -3.82 24.69
N ARG A 155 -14.75 -4.07 25.12
CA ARG A 155 -15.86 -4.60 24.31
C ARG A 155 -16.05 -3.77 23.03
N GLY A 156 -16.36 -4.48 21.94
CA GLY A 156 -16.52 -3.89 20.62
C GLY A 156 -17.54 -2.76 20.58
N SER A 157 -17.25 -1.76 19.75
CA SER A 157 -18.13 -0.63 19.45
C SER A 157 -18.25 -0.51 17.94
N ASN A 158 -19.41 -0.85 17.39
CA ASN A 158 -19.71 -0.73 15.96
C ASN A 158 -19.96 0.75 15.60
N VAL A 159 -18.92 1.58 15.68
CA VAL A 159 -18.99 3.01 15.35
C VAL A 159 -18.14 3.27 14.12
N SER A 160 -18.81 3.63 13.02
CA SER A 160 -18.18 4.23 11.86
C SER A 160 -17.48 5.53 12.29
N LEU A 161 -16.15 5.58 12.16
CA LEU A 161 -15.35 6.79 12.40
C LEU A 161 -15.52 7.77 11.24
N THR A 162 -16.72 8.34 11.12
CA THR A 162 -16.93 9.55 10.32
C THR A 162 -16.56 10.73 11.21
N LEU A 163 -15.29 11.13 11.18
CA LEU A 163 -14.82 12.35 11.82
C LEU A 163 -15.45 13.55 11.10
N ASP A 164 -16.38 14.23 11.78
CA ASP A 164 -17.09 15.39 11.25
C ASP A 164 -16.18 16.64 11.31
N MET A 165 -15.34 16.79 10.28
CA MET A 165 -14.25 17.78 10.21
C MET A 165 -14.70 19.16 9.68
N CYS A 166 -15.94 19.57 9.96
CA CYS A 166 -16.36 20.94 9.70
C CYS A 166 -15.71 21.91 10.71
N SER A 167 -14.81 22.77 10.24
CA SER A 167 -14.30 23.88 11.06
C SER A 167 -15.46 24.81 11.45
N PRO A 168 -15.66 25.12 12.75
CA PRO A 168 -16.77 25.95 13.18
C PRO A 168 -16.52 27.43 12.88
N GLY A 169 -17.20 27.94 11.85
CA GLY A 169 -17.28 29.37 11.54
C GLY A 169 -16.84 29.72 10.13
N CYS A 170 -17.82 29.98 9.25
CA CYS A 170 -17.77 30.95 8.15
C CYS A 170 -19.15 31.03 7.50
N THR A 171 -19.98 31.94 7.98
CA THR A 171 -21.12 32.49 7.25
C THR A 171 -20.66 33.75 6.52
N GLU A 172 -20.87 33.82 5.20
CA GLU A 172 -21.18 35.00 4.35
C GLU A 172 -20.82 34.66 2.88
N PRO A 173 -21.46 35.25 1.84
CA PRO A 173 -21.58 34.63 0.52
C PRO A 173 -20.74 35.25 -0.61
N TYR A 174 -20.36 34.40 -1.58
CA TYR A 174 -20.02 34.68 -2.99
C TYR A 174 -19.21 35.94 -3.36
N GLY A 175 -17.96 35.71 -3.80
CA GLY A 175 -17.20 36.69 -4.58
C GLY A 175 -15.92 36.12 -5.19
N TYR A 176 -15.67 36.39 -6.47
CA TYR A 176 -14.39 36.12 -7.13
C TYR A 176 -13.28 36.87 -6.36
N GLY A 177 -12.36 36.14 -5.71
CA GLY A 177 -11.32 36.74 -4.86
C GLY A 177 -11.55 36.65 -3.35
N ALA A 178 -12.34 35.68 -2.86
CA ALA A 178 -12.43 35.38 -1.44
C ALA A 178 -11.03 35.17 -0.82
N GLN A 179 -10.65 36.05 0.11
CA GLN A 179 -9.44 35.86 0.92
C GLN A 179 -9.62 34.59 1.76
N LEU A 180 -8.65 33.68 1.68
CA LEU A 180 -8.61 32.48 2.50
C LEU A 180 -8.62 32.87 3.99
N SER A 181 -9.16 32.01 4.85
CA SER A 181 -9.00 32.26 6.29
C SER A 181 -7.51 32.26 6.66
N PRO A 182 -7.06 32.99 7.69
CA PRO A 182 -5.66 32.99 8.10
C PRO A 182 -5.11 31.58 8.34
N ARG A 183 -5.95 30.65 8.83
CA ARG A 183 -5.59 29.24 9.01
C ARG A 183 -5.36 28.52 7.68
N ASP A 184 -6.22 28.74 6.69
CA ASP A 184 -6.09 28.10 5.36
C ASP A 184 -4.93 28.71 4.56
N GLN A 185 -4.64 29.99 4.77
CA GLN A 185 -3.46 30.64 4.24
C GLN A 185 -2.19 30.02 4.83
N THR A 186 -2.06 29.95 6.17
CA THR A 186 -0.91 29.29 6.83
C THR A 186 -0.79 27.81 6.44
N ALA A 187 -1.90 27.09 6.26
CA ALA A 187 -1.87 25.72 5.79
C ALA A 187 -1.31 25.59 4.35
N LYS A 188 -1.67 26.50 3.44
CA LYS A 188 -1.11 26.52 2.07
C LYS A 188 0.32 27.04 2.02
N GLU A 189 0.73 27.91 2.94
CA GLU A 189 2.12 28.33 3.12
C GLU A 189 2.97 27.15 3.60
N TYR A 190 2.54 26.43 4.64
CA TYR A 190 3.19 25.19 5.10
C TYR A 190 3.36 24.19 3.94
N LEU A 191 2.31 23.94 3.15
CA LEU A 191 2.38 22.98 2.05
C LEU A 191 3.26 23.44 0.87
N ARG A 192 3.62 24.73 0.78
CA ARG A 192 4.55 25.25 -0.23
C ARG A 192 6.01 25.24 0.23
N GLU A 193 6.24 25.34 1.54
CA GLU A 193 7.57 25.51 2.14
C GLU A 193 8.05 24.26 2.89
N GLY A 194 7.14 23.35 3.24
CA GLY A 194 7.40 22.13 4.01
C GLY A 194 8.44 21.23 3.33
N THR A 195 9.51 20.93 4.05
CA THR A 195 10.70 20.27 3.50
C THR A 195 11.49 19.62 4.64
N ASN A 196 11.93 18.39 4.44
CA ASN A 196 12.81 17.67 5.36
C ASN A 196 13.70 16.74 4.53
N THR A 197 14.80 17.28 4.01
CA THR A 197 15.73 16.56 3.12
C THR A 197 16.63 15.63 3.94
N LEU A 198 16.58 14.33 3.63
CA LEU A 198 17.30 13.27 4.31
C LEU A 198 18.41 12.69 3.42
N SER A 199 19.63 12.62 3.95
CA SER A 199 20.66 11.71 3.44
C SER A 199 20.33 10.24 3.76
N PRO A 200 20.95 9.25 3.10
CA PRO A 200 20.72 7.82 3.37
C PRO A 200 20.77 7.40 4.84
N ALA A 201 21.80 7.84 5.57
CA ALA A 201 21.95 7.53 7.00
C ALA A 201 20.83 8.17 7.85
N GLN A 202 20.37 9.37 7.47
CA GLN A 202 19.23 10.03 8.13
C GLN A 202 17.92 9.31 7.78
N LEU A 203 17.74 8.87 6.53
CA LEU A 203 16.56 8.11 6.08
C LEU A 203 16.39 6.82 6.88
N HIS A 204 17.44 6.01 7.05
CA HIS A 204 17.37 4.80 7.88
C HIS A 204 17.05 5.09 9.35
N THR A 205 17.65 6.16 9.90
CA THR A 205 17.40 6.56 11.30
C THR A 205 15.96 7.05 11.47
N ARG A 206 15.48 7.86 10.53
CA ARG A 206 14.14 8.44 10.49
C ARG A 206 13.06 7.37 10.33
N ALA A 207 13.31 6.37 9.49
CA ALA A 207 12.45 5.21 9.27
C ALA A 207 12.17 4.39 10.56
N MET A 208 13.00 4.51 11.59
CA MET A 208 12.85 3.80 12.88
C MET A 208 12.27 4.70 13.99
N ASP A 209 11.98 5.98 13.71
CA ASP A 209 11.45 6.96 14.66
C ASP A 209 9.95 7.19 14.43
N ASP A 210 9.15 6.19 14.79
CA ASP A 210 7.70 6.19 14.60
C ASP A 210 7.02 7.41 15.23
N GLN A 211 7.49 7.85 16.39
CA GLN A 211 6.90 8.96 17.13
C GLN A 211 7.08 10.29 16.38
N ALA A 212 8.29 10.57 15.88
CA ALA A 212 8.55 11.81 15.18
C ALA A 212 8.01 11.81 13.74
N LEU A 213 7.87 10.63 13.12
CA LEU A 213 7.15 10.47 11.85
C LEU A 213 5.65 10.74 12.01
N GLN A 214 5.02 10.25 13.10
CA GLN A 214 3.63 10.58 13.40
C GLN A 214 3.45 12.08 13.65
N ALA A 215 4.34 12.71 14.42
CA ALA A 215 4.28 14.16 14.66
C ALA A 215 4.34 14.97 13.35
N GLU A 216 5.32 14.70 12.49
CA GLU A 216 5.48 15.35 11.18
C GLU A 216 4.24 15.14 10.27
N PHE A 217 3.68 13.93 10.25
CA PHE A 217 2.47 13.60 9.51
C PHE A 217 1.24 14.40 10.00
N TYR A 218 1.03 14.50 11.31
CA TYR A 218 -0.13 15.19 11.90
C TYR A 218 0.00 16.72 11.87
N GLU A 219 1.22 17.26 11.81
CA GLU A 219 1.45 18.69 11.54
C GLU A 219 1.18 19.07 10.08
N THR A 220 1.44 18.15 9.14
CA THR A 220 1.23 18.39 7.71
C THR A 220 -0.27 18.55 7.40
N PRO A 221 -0.73 19.69 6.83
CA PRO A 221 -2.14 19.90 6.52
C PRO A 221 -2.68 18.92 5.47
N MET A 222 -3.97 18.59 5.51
CA MET A 222 -4.59 17.64 4.56
C MET A 222 -5.09 18.27 3.25
N ASN A 223 -5.34 19.59 3.21
CA ASN A 223 -5.82 20.32 2.01
C ASN A 223 -7.09 19.73 1.33
N PHE A 224 -8.01 19.14 2.13
CA PHE A 224 -9.33 18.75 1.63
C PHE A 224 -10.14 19.99 1.19
N VAL A 225 -10.96 19.81 0.16
CA VAL A 225 -11.88 20.84 -0.35
C VAL A 225 -13.14 20.90 0.52
N ASP A 226 -13.68 22.09 0.80
CA ASP A 226 -14.99 22.20 1.46
C ASP A 226 -16.08 21.68 0.48
N PRO A 227 -16.93 20.70 0.87
CA PRO A 227 -18.02 20.22 0.03
C PRO A 227 -18.96 21.32 -0.51
N LYS A 228 -19.02 22.50 0.12
CA LYS A 228 -19.76 23.66 -0.38
C LYS A 228 -19.22 24.21 -1.71
N GLU A 229 -17.94 24.01 -2.03
CA GLU A 229 -17.35 24.37 -3.34
C GLU A 229 -17.96 23.54 -4.49
N TYR A 230 -18.54 22.38 -4.18
CA TYR A 230 -19.09 21.41 -5.13
C TYR A 230 -20.62 21.24 -5.00
N ASN A 231 -21.33 22.36 -4.91
CA ASN A 231 -22.80 22.39 -4.81
C ASN A 231 -23.51 22.22 -6.18
N TYR A 232 -23.40 21.03 -6.79
CA TYR A 232 -24.06 20.70 -8.06
C TYR A 232 -25.05 19.55 -7.89
N PRO A 233 -26.33 19.69 -8.33
CA PRO A 233 -27.31 18.60 -8.29
C PRO A 233 -26.79 17.34 -8.99
N GLY A 234 -27.03 16.16 -8.39
CA GLY A 234 -26.61 14.87 -8.95
C GLY A 234 -25.13 14.50 -8.75
N LEU A 235 -24.25 15.45 -8.41
CA LEU A 235 -22.80 15.23 -8.29
C LEU A 235 -22.41 14.12 -7.29
N VAL A 236 -23.21 13.94 -6.24
CA VAL A 236 -23.06 12.86 -5.26
C VAL A 236 -22.98 11.47 -5.90
N ARG A 237 -23.55 11.25 -7.08
CA ARG A 237 -23.49 9.97 -7.81
C ARG A 237 -22.15 9.71 -8.49
N LYS A 238 -21.32 10.74 -8.67
CA LYS A 238 -19.96 10.64 -9.25
C LYS A 238 -18.85 10.59 -8.20
N ASN A 239 -19.16 10.68 -6.91
CA ASN A 239 -18.19 10.64 -5.80
C ASN A 239 -18.43 9.43 -4.90
N ARG A 240 -17.46 8.51 -4.83
CA ARG A 240 -17.52 7.35 -3.92
C ARG A 240 -17.53 7.77 -2.45
N TYR A 241 -16.86 8.87 -2.11
CA TYR A 241 -16.80 9.45 -0.77
C TYR A 241 -17.18 10.94 -0.82
N LYS A 242 -18.14 11.36 0.00
CA LYS A 242 -18.70 12.73 -0.02
C LYS A 242 -17.69 13.83 0.35
N THR A 243 -16.69 13.49 1.15
CA THR A 243 -15.68 14.42 1.71
C THR A 243 -14.33 14.37 0.97
N ILE A 244 -14.18 13.49 -0.03
CA ILE A 244 -12.94 13.34 -0.80
C ILE A 244 -13.24 13.84 -2.21
N LEU A 245 -12.97 15.12 -2.43
CA LEU A 245 -13.32 15.87 -3.64
C LEU A 245 -12.04 16.38 -4.32
N PRO A 246 -12.01 16.50 -5.66
CA PRO A 246 -10.83 16.94 -6.36
C PRO A 246 -10.59 18.45 -6.16
N ASN A 247 -9.36 18.85 -5.88
CA ASN A 247 -9.02 20.27 -5.75
C ASN A 247 -9.24 20.99 -7.08
N THR A 248 -9.90 22.15 -7.02
CA THR A 248 -10.47 22.84 -8.20
C THR A 248 -9.43 23.27 -9.24
N HIS A 249 -8.21 23.62 -8.82
CA HIS A 249 -7.14 24.13 -9.68
C HIS A 249 -6.40 23.04 -10.48
N SER A 250 -6.44 21.79 -10.02
CA SER A 250 -5.71 20.64 -10.57
C SER A 250 -6.65 19.53 -11.07
N ARG A 251 -7.98 19.71 -10.97
CA ARG A 251 -8.96 18.71 -11.36
C ARG A 251 -8.86 18.37 -12.85
N VAL A 252 -9.07 17.10 -13.19
CA VAL A 252 -9.27 16.70 -14.58
C VAL A 252 -10.65 17.19 -15.04
N ILE A 253 -10.74 17.69 -16.27
CA ILE A 253 -11.98 18.18 -16.88
C ILE A 253 -12.24 17.36 -18.13
N LEU A 254 -13.38 16.66 -18.17
CA LEU A 254 -13.75 15.86 -19.34
C LEU A 254 -14.31 16.76 -20.45
N GLN A 255 -13.73 16.67 -21.64
CA GLN A 255 -14.17 17.36 -22.84
C GLN A 255 -15.51 16.78 -23.32
N THR A 256 -16.42 17.66 -23.74
CA THR A 256 -17.77 17.35 -24.22
C THR A 256 -18.19 18.43 -25.21
N ALA A 257 -19.13 18.11 -26.10
CA ALA A 257 -19.68 19.06 -27.06
C ALA A 257 -20.62 20.11 -26.42
N ASP A 258 -21.03 19.88 -25.16
CA ASP A 258 -21.92 20.75 -24.39
C ASP A 258 -21.28 20.99 -23.01
N GLU A 259 -20.53 22.09 -22.90
CA GLU A 259 -19.75 22.45 -21.70
C GLU A 259 -20.63 23.00 -20.56
N ASP A 260 -21.87 23.42 -20.85
CA ASP A 260 -22.80 23.95 -19.85
C ASP A 260 -23.27 22.85 -18.87
N GLU A 261 -23.19 21.57 -19.25
CA GLU A 261 -23.51 20.44 -18.39
C GLU A 261 -22.32 20.04 -17.49
N PHE A 262 -22.13 20.74 -16.37
CA PHE A 262 -21.04 20.50 -15.40
C PHE A 262 -20.82 19.01 -15.07
N LEU A 263 -21.89 18.23 -14.89
CA LEU A 263 -21.78 16.80 -14.58
C LEU A 263 -21.04 16.01 -15.67
N ARG A 264 -21.17 16.36 -16.95
CA ARG A 264 -20.48 15.67 -18.06
C ARG A 264 -19.02 16.07 -18.21
N THR A 265 -18.62 17.21 -17.63
CA THR A 265 -17.21 17.63 -17.51
C THR A 265 -16.53 17.14 -16.23
N TYR A 266 -17.30 16.59 -15.28
CA TYR A 266 -16.79 16.19 -13.97
C TYR A 266 -16.34 14.73 -13.90
N ILE A 267 -15.14 14.54 -13.35
CA ILE A 267 -14.64 13.28 -12.78
C ILE A 267 -13.89 13.58 -11.48
N ASN A 268 -13.91 12.67 -10.50
CA ASN A 268 -13.17 12.82 -9.25
C ASN A 268 -11.70 12.40 -9.43
N ALA A 269 -10.95 13.25 -10.14
CA ALA A 269 -9.55 13.04 -10.46
C ALA A 269 -8.78 14.37 -10.46
N ASN A 270 -7.48 14.33 -10.17
CA ASN A 270 -6.56 15.45 -10.23
C ASN A 270 -5.30 15.06 -11.00
N TYR A 271 -4.73 16.02 -11.75
CA TYR A 271 -3.34 15.94 -12.19
C TYR A 271 -2.40 16.14 -11.01
N LEU A 272 -1.24 15.48 -11.04
CA LEU A 272 -0.17 15.66 -10.05
C LEU A 272 1.18 15.82 -10.74
N GLN A 273 2.06 16.55 -10.08
CA GLN A 273 3.43 16.74 -10.53
C GLN A 273 4.28 15.49 -10.29
N GLY A 274 5.25 15.27 -11.17
CA GLY A 274 6.27 14.25 -11.03
C GLY A 274 7.54 14.77 -10.36
N TYR A 275 8.58 13.94 -10.39
CA TYR A 275 9.92 14.32 -9.96
C TYR A 275 10.42 15.54 -10.76
N GLY A 276 11.12 16.46 -10.10
CA GLY A 276 11.62 17.70 -10.71
C GLY A 276 10.54 18.73 -11.10
N GLY A 277 9.27 18.55 -10.68
CA GLY A 277 8.17 19.45 -11.07
C GLY A 277 7.60 19.16 -12.45
N GLU A 278 7.77 17.95 -12.96
CA GLU A 278 7.18 17.47 -14.22
C GLU A 278 5.64 17.61 -14.19
N GLU A 279 5.08 18.55 -14.96
CA GLU A 279 3.64 18.77 -14.99
C GLU A 279 2.89 17.55 -15.54
N ARG A 280 1.80 17.17 -14.88
CA ARG A 280 0.89 16.09 -15.31
C ARG A 280 1.59 14.75 -15.53
N ALA A 281 2.58 14.41 -14.70
CA ALA A 281 3.19 13.09 -14.66
C ALA A 281 2.18 11.99 -14.30
N TYR A 282 1.23 12.32 -13.41
CA TYR A 282 0.24 11.38 -12.89
C TYR A 282 -1.18 11.98 -12.89
N ILE A 283 -2.17 11.10 -12.89
CA ILE A 283 -3.54 11.41 -12.47
C ILE A 283 -3.91 10.53 -11.28
N ALA A 284 -4.25 11.12 -10.14
CA ALA A 284 -4.85 10.40 -9.02
C ALA A 284 -6.37 10.51 -9.10
N THR A 285 -7.06 9.36 -9.11
CA THR A 285 -8.52 9.26 -9.20
C THR A 285 -9.08 8.28 -8.18
N GLN A 286 -10.36 8.42 -7.83
CA GLN A 286 -11.08 7.38 -7.09
C GLN A 286 -11.22 6.11 -7.94
N GLY A 287 -11.43 4.96 -7.29
CA GLY A 287 -11.80 3.72 -7.97
C GLY A 287 -13.18 3.86 -8.61
N PRO A 288 -13.32 3.62 -9.93
CA PRO A 288 -14.58 3.79 -10.65
C PRO A 288 -15.77 3.18 -9.91
N THR A 289 -16.88 3.90 -9.91
CA THR A 289 -18.19 3.40 -9.51
C THR A 289 -18.96 2.98 -10.76
N VAL A 290 -20.03 2.20 -10.60
CA VAL A 290 -20.92 1.83 -11.72
C VAL A 290 -21.42 3.02 -12.55
N ASN A 291 -21.55 4.21 -11.94
CA ASN A 291 -22.00 5.44 -12.62
C ASN A 291 -20.87 6.20 -13.34
N THR A 292 -19.61 5.85 -13.10
CA THR A 292 -18.43 6.60 -13.58
C THR A 292 -17.46 5.77 -14.42
N VAL A 293 -17.81 4.54 -14.81
CA VAL A 293 -16.99 3.71 -15.72
C VAL A 293 -16.81 4.41 -17.08
N GLY A 294 -17.89 4.96 -17.65
CA GLY A 294 -17.81 5.72 -18.89
C GLY A 294 -16.95 6.98 -18.78
N ASP A 295 -17.12 7.75 -17.69
CA ASP A 295 -16.28 8.93 -17.39
C ASP A 295 -14.79 8.56 -17.27
N PHE A 296 -14.48 7.43 -16.65
CA PHE A 296 -13.12 6.94 -16.48
C PHE A 296 -12.47 6.59 -17.83
N TRP A 297 -13.18 5.86 -18.71
CA TRP A 297 -12.65 5.57 -20.05
C TRP A 297 -12.53 6.81 -20.93
N ARG A 298 -13.44 7.79 -20.82
CA ARG A 298 -13.28 9.11 -21.44
C ARG A 298 -12.01 9.81 -20.97
N MET A 299 -11.70 9.77 -19.67
CA MET A 299 -10.45 10.32 -19.12
C MET A 299 -9.22 9.60 -19.69
N VAL A 300 -9.19 8.26 -19.65
CA VAL A 300 -8.09 7.43 -20.18
C VAL A 300 -7.81 7.78 -21.65
N TRP A 301 -8.87 7.93 -22.46
CA TRP A 301 -8.75 8.30 -23.87
C TRP A 301 -8.35 9.77 -24.07
N GLN A 302 -8.99 10.71 -23.41
CA GLN A 302 -8.67 12.14 -23.56
C GLN A 302 -7.22 12.43 -23.20
N GLU A 303 -6.74 11.88 -22.08
CA GLU A 303 -5.41 12.14 -21.54
C GLU A 303 -4.32 11.27 -22.17
N ARG A 304 -4.65 10.48 -23.21
CA ARG A 304 -3.70 9.58 -23.91
C ARG A 304 -2.89 8.70 -22.93
N CYS A 305 -3.56 8.21 -21.90
CA CYS A 305 -2.93 7.50 -20.78
C CYS A 305 -2.30 6.17 -21.26
N PRO A 306 -0.98 5.95 -21.06
CA PRO A 306 -0.32 4.70 -21.44
C PRO A 306 -0.40 3.60 -20.36
N ILE A 307 -0.59 3.99 -19.09
CA ILE A 307 -0.52 3.08 -17.94
C ILE A 307 -1.58 3.43 -16.87
N ILE A 308 -2.34 2.44 -16.43
CA ILE A 308 -3.16 2.49 -15.21
C ILE A 308 -2.50 1.63 -14.12
N VAL A 309 -2.44 2.15 -12.89
CA VAL A 309 -2.03 1.43 -11.70
C VAL A 309 -3.20 1.38 -10.72
N MET A 310 -3.74 0.18 -10.50
CA MET A 310 -4.87 -0.09 -9.62
C MET A 310 -4.39 -0.79 -8.35
N ILE A 311 -4.48 -0.09 -7.21
CA ILE A 311 -3.94 -0.54 -5.91
C ILE A 311 -5.12 -0.76 -4.94
N THR A 312 -5.99 -1.71 -5.29
CA THR A 312 -7.15 -2.10 -4.49
C THR A 312 -7.72 -3.42 -5.01
N ASN A 313 -8.28 -4.24 -4.13
CA ASN A 313 -9.22 -5.26 -4.57
C ASN A 313 -10.57 -4.60 -4.90
N LEU A 314 -11.43 -5.30 -5.67
CA LEU A 314 -12.78 -4.83 -6.02
C LEU A 314 -13.65 -4.70 -4.77
N GLU A 315 -13.60 -5.71 -3.91
CA GLU A 315 -14.26 -5.74 -2.61
C GLU A 315 -13.27 -6.02 -1.48
N GLU A 316 -13.43 -5.28 -0.39
CA GLU A 316 -12.64 -5.42 0.84
C GLU A 316 -13.60 -5.14 2.00
N LYS A 317 -14.38 -6.15 2.39
CA LYS A 317 -15.60 -6.09 3.25
C LYS A 317 -16.78 -5.30 2.65
N ASN A 318 -16.50 -4.29 1.83
CA ASN A 318 -17.47 -3.50 1.05
C ASN A 318 -16.88 -3.24 -0.35
N GLU A 319 -17.71 -2.81 -1.30
CA GLU A 319 -17.28 -2.39 -2.64
C GLU A 319 -16.29 -1.22 -2.57
N LYS A 320 -15.05 -1.46 -3.01
CA LYS A 320 -13.98 -0.46 -3.10
C LYS A 320 -13.81 0.09 -4.51
N CYS A 321 -14.06 -0.72 -5.52
CA CYS A 321 -13.97 -0.38 -6.94
C CYS A 321 -14.93 -1.28 -7.73
N ALA A 322 -15.66 -0.72 -8.70
CA ALA A 322 -16.35 -1.53 -9.70
C ALA A 322 -15.32 -2.14 -10.67
N GLU A 323 -15.61 -3.33 -11.20
CA GLU A 323 -14.87 -3.86 -12.35
C GLU A 323 -15.21 -3.00 -13.57
N TYR A 324 -14.21 -2.34 -14.14
CA TYR A 324 -14.39 -1.35 -15.21
C TYR A 324 -13.79 -1.79 -16.55
N TRP A 325 -13.14 -2.96 -16.61
CA TRP A 325 -12.64 -3.57 -17.83
C TRP A 325 -13.59 -4.70 -18.30
N PRO A 326 -13.64 -5.02 -19.60
CA PRO A 326 -14.37 -6.18 -20.10
C PRO A 326 -13.59 -7.49 -19.87
N GLU A 327 -14.25 -8.62 -20.05
CA GLU A 327 -13.58 -9.92 -20.25
C GLU A 327 -12.86 -9.95 -21.61
N ASP A 328 -13.58 -9.67 -22.70
CA ASP A 328 -13.06 -9.59 -24.07
C ASP A 328 -13.00 -8.13 -24.58
N SER A 329 -14.18 -7.51 -24.82
CA SER A 329 -14.27 -6.13 -25.30
C SER A 329 -15.59 -5.44 -24.92
N VAL A 330 -15.56 -4.11 -24.82
CA VAL A 330 -16.72 -3.24 -24.57
C VAL A 330 -16.55 -1.90 -25.29
N SER A 331 -17.64 -1.22 -25.62
CA SER A 331 -17.58 0.17 -26.12
C SER A 331 -18.21 1.15 -25.14
N HIS A 332 -17.48 2.22 -24.82
CA HIS A 332 -17.95 3.34 -24.01
C HIS A 332 -17.80 4.65 -24.81
N GLU A 333 -18.94 5.29 -25.12
CA GLU A 333 -19.00 6.55 -25.89
C GLU A 333 -18.15 6.58 -27.17
N GLY A 334 -18.13 5.47 -27.92
CA GLY A 334 -17.37 5.33 -29.17
C GLY A 334 -15.96 4.77 -29.00
N ILE A 335 -15.41 4.78 -27.79
CA ILE A 335 -14.14 4.15 -27.45
C ILE A 335 -14.37 2.65 -27.33
N LEU A 336 -13.84 1.85 -28.27
CA LEU A 336 -13.76 0.40 -28.16
C LEU A 336 -12.55 0.05 -27.29
N ILE A 337 -12.78 -0.69 -26.22
CA ILE A 337 -11.77 -1.23 -25.31
C ILE A 337 -11.75 -2.74 -25.49
N THR A 338 -10.59 -3.29 -25.83
CA THR A 338 -10.33 -4.73 -25.94
C THR A 338 -9.23 -5.13 -24.97
N VAL A 339 -9.38 -6.26 -24.28
CA VAL A 339 -8.29 -6.91 -23.53
C VAL A 339 -7.54 -7.84 -24.48
N ASP A 340 -6.26 -7.58 -24.71
CA ASP A 340 -5.42 -8.39 -25.62
C ASP A 340 -4.72 -9.53 -24.87
N THR A 341 -4.18 -9.24 -23.69
CA THR A 341 -3.51 -10.22 -22.84
C THR A 341 -3.76 -9.97 -21.36
N VAL A 342 -3.69 -11.04 -20.56
CA VAL A 342 -3.69 -11.01 -19.10
C VAL A 342 -2.55 -11.90 -18.61
N THR A 343 -1.57 -11.31 -17.93
CA THR A 343 -0.49 -12.01 -17.23
C THR A 343 -0.74 -11.94 -15.73
N GLN A 344 -0.45 -13.02 -15.02
CA GLN A 344 -0.56 -13.11 -13.56
C GLN A 344 0.86 -13.23 -12.99
N GLU A 345 1.28 -12.24 -12.22
CA GLU A 345 2.50 -12.27 -11.41
C GLU A 345 2.12 -12.52 -9.93
N ASP A 346 3.11 -12.67 -9.05
CA ASP A 346 2.86 -13.05 -7.64
C ASP A 346 2.04 -12.00 -6.85
N ASP A 347 2.25 -10.71 -7.10
CA ASP A 347 1.64 -9.60 -6.34
C ASP A 347 0.73 -8.66 -7.17
N TYR A 348 0.72 -8.80 -8.49
CA TYR A 348 -0.17 -8.05 -9.40
C TYR A 348 -0.55 -8.85 -10.64
N SER A 349 -1.67 -8.46 -11.28
CA SER A 349 -1.99 -8.89 -12.64
C SER A 349 -1.74 -7.76 -13.64
N LEU A 350 -1.12 -8.08 -14.76
CA LEU A 350 -0.90 -7.15 -15.88
C LEU A 350 -1.92 -7.45 -16.97
N LYS A 351 -2.74 -6.45 -17.31
CA LYS A 351 -3.61 -6.49 -18.50
C LYS A 351 -3.08 -5.56 -19.56
N VAL A 352 -2.97 -6.02 -20.80
CA VAL A 352 -2.71 -5.17 -21.96
C VAL A 352 -4.02 -4.96 -22.71
N PHE A 353 -4.31 -3.71 -23.02
CA PHE A 353 -5.49 -3.29 -23.75
C PHE A 353 -5.13 -2.64 -25.07
N THR A 354 -6.04 -2.79 -26.02
CA THR A 354 -6.12 -1.98 -27.23
C THR A 354 -7.36 -1.10 -27.16
N LEU A 355 -7.16 0.22 -27.28
CA LEU A 355 -8.20 1.24 -27.32
C LEU A 355 -8.35 1.76 -28.75
N LYS A 356 -9.56 1.82 -29.30
CA LYS A 356 -9.85 2.37 -30.63
C LYS A 356 -10.99 3.38 -30.59
N CYS A 357 -10.78 4.57 -31.14
CA CYS A 357 -11.83 5.58 -31.36
C CYS A 357 -11.45 6.46 -32.56
N ASP A 358 -12.42 6.84 -33.39
CA ASP A 358 -12.26 7.75 -34.55
C ASP A 358 -11.10 7.41 -35.51
N GLY A 359 -10.75 6.13 -35.63
CA GLY A 359 -9.67 5.63 -36.48
C GLY A 359 -8.26 5.72 -35.86
N GLU A 360 -8.13 6.24 -34.64
CA GLU A 360 -6.92 6.13 -33.83
C GLU A 360 -6.94 4.85 -33.00
N GLU A 361 -5.77 4.22 -32.84
CA GLU A 361 -5.55 3.00 -32.07
C GLU A 361 -4.39 3.22 -31.09
N ARG A 362 -4.56 2.79 -29.83
CA ARG A 362 -3.57 2.99 -28.76
C ARG A 362 -3.49 1.76 -27.87
N SER A 363 -2.29 1.42 -27.41
CA SER A 363 -2.09 0.40 -26.39
C SER A 363 -2.06 1.02 -24.99
N LEU A 364 -2.56 0.29 -24.00
CA LEU A 364 -2.63 0.67 -22.59
C LEU A 364 -2.23 -0.53 -21.73
N ARG A 365 -1.35 -0.32 -20.75
CA ARG A 365 -1.04 -1.31 -19.69
C ARG A 365 -1.85 -1.01 -18.43
N GLN A 366 -2.43 -2.03 -17.79
CA GLN A 366 -3.01 -1.90 -16.44
C GLN A 366 -2.29 -2.87 -15.50
N TYR A 367 -1.73 -2.33 -14.43
CA TYR A 367 -1.19 -3.10 -13.32
C TYR A 367 -2.23 -3.12 -12.19
N TRP A 368 -2.84 -4.28 -11.95
CA TRP A 368 -3.78 -4.47 -10.84
C TRP A 368 -3.08 -5.21 -9.70
N TYR A 369 -2.62 -4.42 -8.72
CA TYR A 369 -1.95 -4.88 -7.51
C TYR A 369 -2.97 -5.25 -6.42
N THR A 370 -3.01 -6.53 -6.07
CA THR A 370 -4.00 -7.14 -5.17
C THR A 370 -3.46 -7.37 -3.76
N SER A 371 -2.13 -7.48 -3.60
CA SER A 371 -1.41 -7.73 -2.35
C SER A 371 -1.38 -6.55 -1.36
N TRP A 372 -2.24 -5.52 -1.51
CA TRP A 372 -2.37 -4.46 -0.51
C TRP A 372 -3.53 -4.75 0.46
N PRO A 373 -3.27 -5.15 1.72
CA PRO A 373 -4.33 -5.47 2.68
C PRO A 373 -5.17 -4.23 3.08
N ASP A 374 -6.50 -4.40 3.17
CA ASP A 374 -7.40 -3.30 3.56
C ASP A 374 -7.07 -2.77 4.97
N GLN A 375 -7.10 -1.45 5.11
CA GLN A 375 -6.85 -0.71 6.36
C GLN A 375 -5.45 -0.91 6.98
N LYS A 376 -4.47 -1.40 6.22
CA LYS A 376 -3.06 -1.52 6.65
C LYS A 376 -2.08 -1.06 5.57
N THR A 377 -0.81 -1.02 5.93
CA THR A 377 0.33 -1.05 5.01
C THR A 377 0.58 -2.51 4.59
N PRO A 378 1.21 -2.77 3.43
CA PRO A 378 1.69 -4.10 3.07
C PRO A 378 2.66 -4.62 4.15
N ASP A 379 2.55 -5.89 4.52
CA ASP A 379 3.45 -6.53 5.50
C ASP A 379 4.90 -6.66 4.97
N LYS A 380 5.10 -6.39 3.67
CA LYS A 380 6.37 -6.44 2.95
C LYS A 380 6.52 -5.21 2.05
N ALA A 381 7.66 -4.54 2.14
CA ALA A 381 8.02 -3.41 1.27
C ALA A 381 8.41 -3.79 -0.19
N PRO A 382 9.10 -4.93 -0.48
CA PRO A 382 9.56 -5.26 -1.83
C PRO A 382 8.48 -5.25 -2.93
N PRO A 383 7.28 -5.84 -2.75
CA PRO A 383 6.29 -5.91 -3.84
C PRO A 383 5.79 -4.56 -4.36
N LEU A 384 5.70 -3.53 -3.50
CA LEU A 384 5.40 -2.17 -3.96
C LEU A 384 6.56 -1.58 -4.75
N LEU A 385 7.79 -1.84 -4.31
CA LEU A 385 9.00 -1.30 -4.91
C LEU A 385 9.25 -1.90 -6.29
N GLU A 386 9.06 -3.21 -6.43
CA GLU A 386 9.08 -3.96 -7.69
C GLU A 386 8.01 -3.40 -8.65
N LEU A 387 6.76 -3.23 -8.20
CA LEU A 387 5.70 -2.58 -8.99
C LEU A 387 6.09 -1.16 -9.45
N VAL A 388 6.72 -0.36 -8.58
CA VAL A 388 7.20 0.98 -8.92
C VAL A 388 8.31 0.92 -9.99
N GLN A 389 9.23 -0.03 -9.90
CA GLN A 389 10.30 -0.23 -10.89
C GLN A 389 9.70 -0.64 -12.26
N GLU A 390 8.80 -1.61 -12.28
CA GLU A 390 8.09 -2.08 -13.48
C GLU A 390 7.28 -0.98 -14.15
N VAL A 391 6.53 -0.18 -13.38
CA VAL A 391 5.72 0.93 -13.92
C VAL A 391 6.61 2.06 -14.47
N GLU A 392 7.73 2.38 -13.81
CA GLU A 392 8.61 3.43 -14.32
C GLU A 392 9.41 2.97 -15.56
N GLN A 393 9.83 1.70 -15.65
CA GLN A 393 10.37 1.14 -16.90
C GLN A 393 9.32 1.19 -18.01
N ALA A 394 8.09 0.74 -17.73
CA ALA A 394 6.99 0.78 -18.68
C ALA A 394 6.64 2.20 -19.16
N ARG A 395 6.91 3.21 -18.33
CA ARG A 395 6.74 4.64 -18.65
C ARG A 395 7.89 5.18 -19.50
N GLU A 396 9.13 4.75 -19.26
CA GLU A 396 10.30 5.09 -20.09
C GLU A 396 10.20 4.47 -21.50
N GLU A 397 9.56 3.31 -21.62
CA GLU A 397 9.23 2.66 -22.91
C GLU A 397 8.08 3.33 -23.67
N ALA A 398 7.27 4.17 -23.01
CA ALA A 398 6.09 4.78 -23.62
C ALA A 398 6.47 5.86 -24.66
N LEU A 399 5.56 6.12 -25.61
CA LEU A 399 5.80 7.17 -26.61
C LEU A 399 5.93 8.55 -25.93
N PRO A 400 6.81 9.46 -26.39
CA PRO A 400 6.92 10.82 -25.85
C PRO A 400 5.64 11.68 -25.98
N THR A 401 4.62 11.19 -26.70
CA THR A 401 3.29 11.80 -26.85
C THR A 401 2.20 11.12 -26.01
N SER A 402 2.60 10.20 -25.13
CA SER A 402 1.73 9.62 -24.10
C SER A 402 1.53 10.62 -22.97
N GLY A 403 0.36 10.58 -22.33
CA GLY A 403 0.06 11.46 -21.19
C GLY A 403 0.30 10.80 -19.83
N PRO A 404 -0.35 11.30 -18.76
CA PRO A 404 -0.13 10.85 -17.38
C PRO A 404 -0.36 9.36 -17.16
N VAL A 405 0.38 8.80 -16.19
CA VAL A 405 0.03 7.52 -15.58
C VAL A 405 -1.17 7.72 -14.65
N ILE A 406 -2.27 7.01 -14.88
CA ILE A 406 -3.42 7.02 -13.98
C ILE A 406 -3.14 6.08 -12.81
N VAL A 407 -3.24 6.57 -11.57
CA VAL A 407 -3.10 5.75 -10.35
C VAL A 407 -4.37 5.87 -9.52
N HIS A 408 -4.94 4.74 -9.11
CA HIS A 408 -6.14 4.73 -8.28
C HIS A 408 -6.12 3.63 -7.22
N CYS A 409 -6.96 3.82 -6.21
CA CYS A 409 -7.32 2.80 -5.23
C CYS A 409 -8.84 2.89 -5.06
N SER A 410 -9.37 2.90 -3.83
CA SER A 410 -10.80 3.19 -3.62
C SER A 410 -11.10 4.70 -3.60
N ALA A 411 -10.45 5.46 -2.71
CA ALA A 411 -10.63 6.91 -2.59
C ALA A 411 -9.70 7.75 -3.49
N GLY A 412 -8.63 7.14 -4.02
CA GLY A 412 -7.64 7.84 -4.83
C GLY A 412 -6.73 8.78 -4.04
N ILE A 413 -6.47 8.51 -2.75
CA ILE A 413 -5.63 9.36 -1.89
C ILE A 413 -4.60 8.60 -1.03
N GLY A 414 -5.00 7.53 -0.34
CA GLY A 414 -4.10 6.78 0.57
C GLY A 414 -3.06 5.94 -0.18
N ARG A 415 -3.45 4.73 -0.62
CA ARG A 415 -2.58 3.81 -1.38
C ARG A 415 -2.01 4.45 -2.66
N THR A 416 -2.84 5.25 -3.35
CA THR A 416 -2.45 6.10 -4.49
C THR A 416 -1.34 7.08 -4.14
N GLY A 417 -1.43 7.75 -2.98
CA GLY A 417 -0.41 8.67 -2.49
C GLY A 417 0.90 7.98 -2.15
N CYS A 418 0.83 6.80 -1.50
CA CYS A 418 2.03 6.00 -1.22
C CYS A 418 2.77 5.62 -2.51
N PHE A 419 2.07 5.12 -3.53
CA PHE A 419 2.68 4.72 -4.80
C PHE A 419 3.33 5.90 -5.53
N ILE A 420 2.61 7.00 -5.71
CA ILE A 420 3.13 8.18 -6.42
C ILE A 420 4.31 8.78 -5.65
N ALA A 421 4.22 8.90 -4.32
CA ALA A 421 5.33 9.37 -3.49
C ALA A 421 6.56 8.47 -3.65
N THR A 422 6.41 7.15 -3.49
CA THR A 422 7.52 6.20 -3.66
C THR A 422 8.16 6.31 -5.04
N SER A 423 7.39 6.40 -6.13
CA SER A 423 7.96 6.59 -7.47
C SER A 423 8.81 7.87 -7.58
N ILE A 424 8.25 9.01 -7.17
CA ILE A 424 8.94 10.32 -7.19
C ILE A 424 10.23 10.26 -6.35
N LEU A 425 10.15 9.69 -5.16
CA LEU A 425 11.25 9.64 -4.20
C LEU A 425 12.32 8.61 -4.59
N CYS A 426 11.96 7.51 -5.25
CA CYS A 426 12.90 6.59 -5.88
C CYS A 426 13.68 7.29 -7.01
N LYS A 427 13.03 8.13 -7.82
CA LYS A 427 13.74 8.97 -8.82
C LYS A 427 14.65 10.00 -8.16
N GLN A 428 14.18 10.69 -7.12
CA GLN A 428 14.98 11.65 -6.37
C GLN A 428 16.24 10.99 -5.79
N LEU A 429 16.10 9.84 -5.11
CA LEU A 429 17.22 9.14 -4.51
C LEU A 429 18.25 8.69 -5.55
N ARG A 430 17.82 8.16 -6.70
CA ARG A 430 18.71 7.82 -7.82
C ARG A 430 19.46 9.03 -8.40
N SER A 431 18.81 10.19 -8.47
CA SER A 431 19.33 11.36 -9.19
C SER A 431 20.14 12.31 -8.32
N GLU A 432 19.79 12.43 -7.03
CA GLU A 432 20.32 13.42 -6.10
C GLU A 432 21.08 12.78 -4.92
N GLY A 433 20.90 11.48 -4.66
CA GLY A 433 21.47 10.80 -3.49
C GLY A 433 20.81 11.18 -2.15
N VAL A 434 19.66 11.87 -2.19
CA VAL A 434 18.86 12.31 -1.04
C VAL A 434 17.37 12.12 -1.32
N VAL A 435 16.53 12.21 -0.29
CA VAL A 435 15.06 12.22 -0.42
C VAL A 435 14.43 13.31 0.43
N ASP A 436 13.34 13.93 -0.05
CA ASP A 436 12.51 14.84 0.75
C ASP A 436 11.05 14.38 0.75
N ILE A 437 10.75 13.49 1.71
CA ILE A 437 9.47 12.79 1.83
C ILE A 437 8.37 13.77 2.30
N LEU A 438 8.73 14.72 3.17
CA LEU A 438 7.83 15.79 3.61
C LEU A 438 7.45 16.71 2.45
N ARG A 439 8.42 17.22 1.68
CA ARG A 439 8.17 18.08 0.51
C ARG A 439 7.32 17.36 -0.54
N THR A 440 7.63 16.10 -0.83
CA THR A 440 6.84 15.29 -1.77
C THR A 440 5.39 15.14 -1.28
N THR A 441 5.19 14.84 0.00
CA THR A 441 3.84 14.73 0.59
C THR A 441 3.10 16.06 0.56
N CYS A 442 3.78 17.18 0.85
CA CYS A 442 3.23 18.51 0.77
C CYS A 442 2.78 18.86 -0.66
N GLN A 443 3.61 18.60 -1.68
CA GLN A 443 3.28 18.82 -3.09
C GLN A 443 2.10 17.94 -3.55
N LEU A 444 2.10 16.64 -3.22
CA LEU A 444 0.98 15.75 -3.54
C LEU A 444 -0.32 16.22 -2.89
N ARG A 445 -0.25 16.79 -1.68
CA ARG A 445 -1.42 17.36 -0.99
C ARG A 445 -1.86 18.71 -1.54
N LEU A 446 -0.96 19.53 -2.11
CA LEU A 446 -1.35 20.69 -2.91
C LEU A 446 -2.17 20.23 -4.12
N ASP A 447 -1.65 19.26 -4.88
CA ASP A 447 -2.27 18.75 -6.10
C ASP A 447 -3.59 18.00 -5.83
N ARG A 448 -3.67 17.18 -4.78
CA ARG A 448 -4.90 16.49 -4.34
C ARG A 448 -4.98 16.33 -2.82
N GLY A 449 -6.06 16.82 -2.23
CA GLY A 449 -6.29 16.81 -0.79
C GLY A 449 -6.30 15.40 -0.20
N GLY A 450 -5.52 15.21 0.87
CA GLY A 450 -5.44 13.98 1.65
C GLY A 450 -4.54 12.88 1.09
N MET A 451 -3.72 13.18 0.08
CA MET A 451 -2.68 12.25 -0.40
C MET A 451 -1.78 11.80 0.76
N ILE A 452 -1.59 10.48 0.87
CA ILE A 452 -1.10 9.76 2.07
C ILE A 452 -2.00 10.06 3.28
N GLN A 453 -2.88 9.09 3.59
CA GLN A 453 -4.05 9.31 4.44
C GLN A 453 -3.83 8.99 5.93
N THR A 454 -2.82 8.18 6.27
CA THR A 454 -2.54 7.77 7.66
C THR A 454 -1.05 7.85 8.01
N GLY A 455 -0.73 7.92 9.30
CA GLY A 455 0.65 7.96 9.78
C GLY A 455 1.42 6.68 9.43
N GLU A 456 0.76 5.53 9.46
CA GLU A 456 1.31 4.23 9.06
C GLU A 456 1.70 4.22 7.58
N GLN A 457 0.85 4.80 6.71
CA GLN A 457 1.17 4.98 5.29
C GLN A 457 2.39 5.87 5.07
N TYR A 458 2.57 6.90 5.89
CA TYR A 458 3.72 7.81 5.84
C TYR A 458 5.02 7.13 6.34
N GLN A 459 4.93 6.35 7.41
CA GLN A 459 6.01 5.48 7.91
C GLN A 459 6.41 4.44 6.85
N PHE A 460 5.44 3.81 6.20
CA PHE A 460 5.70 2.81 5.17
C PHE A 460 6.45 3.36 3.95
N VAL A 461 6.17 4.61 3.52
CA VAL A 461 6.97 5.26 2.46
C VAL A 461 8.44 5.42 2.90
N HIS A 462 8.70 5.76 4.17
CA HIS A 462 10.07 5.80 4.72
C HIS A 462 10.71 4.40 4.74
N HIS A 463 9.96 3.35 5.10
CA HIS A 463 10.46 1.97 5.12
C HIS A 463 10.82 1.46 3.71
N VAL A 464 9.96 1.73 2.72
CA VAL A 464 10.19 1.34 1.31
C VAL A 464 11.41 2.07 0.75
N LEU A 465 11.56 3.37 1.00
CA LEU A 465 12.73 4.12 0.54
C LEU A 465 14.01 3.70 1.26
N SER A 466 13.92 3.39 2.57
CA SER A 466 15.04 2.84 3.34
C SER A 466 15.44 1.42 2.90
N LEU A 467 14.56 0.66 2.26
CA LEU A 467 14.89 -0.61 1.62
C LEU A 467 15.53 -0.36 0.25
N TYR A 468 14.94 0.54 -0.53
CA TYR A 468 15.41 0.87 -1.88
C TYR A 468 16.85 1.44 -1.89
N GLU A 469 17.17 2.29 -0.92
CA GLU A 469 18.52 2.82 -0.75
C GLU A 469 19.55 1.70 -0.57
N LYS A 470 19.26 0.70 0.27
CA LYS A 470 20.16 -0.44 0.51
C LYS A 470 20.35 -1.32 -0.73
N GLN A 471 19.33 -1.43 -1.57
CA GLN A 471 19.45 -2.11 -2.86
C GLN A 471 20.40 -1.34 -3.79
N LEU A 472 20.25 -0.01 -3.87
CA LEU A 472 21.16 0.85 -4.65
C LEU A 472 22.60 0.80 -4.14
N SER A 473 22.83 0.78 -2.82
CA SER A 473 24.18 0.71 -2.27
C SER A 473 24.87 -0.61 -2.62
N HIS A 474 24.16 -1.74 -2.55
CA HIS A 474 24.72 -3.04 -2.93
C HIS A 474 25.06 -3.10 -4.43
N THR A 475 24.19 -2.61 -5.33
CA THR A 475 24.46 -2.57 -6.77
C THR A 475 25.61 -1.60 -7.15
N ALA A 476 26.00 -0.68 -6.25
CA ALA A 476 27.14 0.22 -6.45
C ALA A 476 28.48 -0.34 -5.91
N GLU A 477 28.45 -1.41 -5.10
CA GLU A 477 29.62 -2.10 -4.56
C GLU A 477 30.07 -3.31 -5.41
N GLU A 478 29.20 -3.81 -6.29
CA GLU A 478 29.44 -4.88 -7.29
C GLU A 478 30.02 -4.37 -8.62
#